data_AF-A0A437RK37-F1
#
_entry.id   AF-A0A437RK37-F1
#
_cell.length_a   1.000
_cell.length_b   1.000
_cell.length_c   1.000
_cell.angle_alpha   90.00
_cell.angle_beta   90.00
_cell.angle_gamma   90.00
#
_symmetry.space_group_name_H-M   'P 1'
#
loop_
_entity.id
_entity.type
_entity.pdbx_description
1 polymer ?
#
loop_
_entity_poly.entity_id
_entity_poly.type
_entity_poly.pdbx_seq_one_letter_code
_entity_poly.pdbx_strand_id
1 'polypeptide(L)'
;MNLRKTFAMAALGQVLAFALAAAATGSAGAQTPDKPYTVEIWSDATFGPDGKLQKLEVADAAAQPAAFVERVKKQLASARIPPVTDSAGQPATFETGVRVMYLVTPAASGGTVRMTGMTIEPRPVKRYGASEPDGLPYDTTLNVRLVCTIDTAGECKEPKVLEADGTYPVLRRWAIASLQGWRFAPQRINGQAVPAEVDVTLSLRIDNYRPADFRNPLKIGN
;
A
#
# COMPACT_ATOMS: atom_id res chain seq x y z
N MET A 1 64.63 14.21 17.16
CA MET A 1 65.34 15.49 17.02
C MET A 1 64.97 16.06 15.65
N ASN A 2 64.21 17.17 15.66
CA ASN A 2 64.17 18.27 14.68
C ASN A 2 63.97 17.96 13.17
N LEU A 3 63.21 18.71 12.38
CA LEU A 3 62.26 19.81 12.57
C LEU A 3 61.61 20.06 11.18
N ARG A 4 60.30 20.33 11.16
CA ARG A 4 59.54 21.24 10.27
C ARG A 4 60.03 21.47 8.83
N LYS A 5 59.11 21.32 7.87
CA LYS A 5 58.73 22.43 6.98
C LYS A 5 57.26 22.37 6.57
N THR A 6 56.62 23.49 6.85
CA THR A 6 55.26 23.95 6.60
C THR A 6 55.00 24.11 5.10
N PHE A 7 53.81 23.75 4.62
CA PHE A 7 53.15 24.49 3.54
C PHE A 7 51.64 24.54 3.82
N ALA A 8 51.18 25.75 4.08
CA ALA A 8 49.78 26.10 4.16
C ALA A 8 49.21 26.15 2.74
N MET A 9 48.02 25.57 2.54
CA MET A 9 47.21 25.86 1.37
C MET A 9 45.86 26.36 1.88
N ALA A 10 45.70 27.68 1.79
CA ALA A 10 44.45 28.37 2.02
C ALA A 10 43.47 27.99 0.89
N ALA A 11 42.39 27.30 1.23
CA ALA A 11 41.22 27.21 0.37
C ALA A 11 40.30 28.37 0.76
N LEU A 12 40.19 29.35 -0.14
CA LEU A 12 39.24 30.45 -0.06
C LEU A 12 37.82 29.91 0.18
N GLY A 13 37.15 30.48 1.18
CA GLY A 13 35.72 30.32 1.36
C GLY A 13 34.98 30.92 0.17
N GLN A 14 34.19 30.09 -0.50
CA GLN A 14 33.05 30.54 -1.29
C GLN A 14 31.80 30.36 -0.46
N VAL A 15 31.33 31.47 0.13
CA VAL A 15 29.96 31.60 0.60
C VAL A 15 29.10 31.69 -0.66
N LEU A 16 28.39 30.61 -1.02
CA LEU A 16 27.29 30.72 -1.96
C LEU A 16 26.13 31.42 -1.23
N ALA A 17 25.94 32.70 -1.56
CA ALA A 17 24.73 33.42 -1.24
C ALA A 17 23.56 32.78 -2.02
N PHE A 18 22.63 32.14 -1.31
CA PHE A 18 21.33 31.81 -1.88
C PHE A 18 20.54 33.11 -2.08
N ALA A 19 20.55 33.63 -3.30
CA ALA A 19 19.61 34.65 -3.72
C ALA A 19 18.19 34.03 -3.73
N LEU A 20 17.27 34.60 -2.94
CA LEU A 20 15.84 34.39 -3.12
C LEU A 20 15.45 34.96 -4.48
N ALA A 21 15.43 34.12 -5.50
CA ALA A 21 14.61 34.34 -6.67
C ALA A 21 13.24 33.71 -6.39
N ALA A 22 12.25 34.58 -6.17
CA ALA A 22 10.84 34.20 -6.22
C ALA A 22 10.51 33.79 -7.66
N ALA A 23 10.83 32.55 -8.02
CA ALA A 23 10.31 31.91 -9.22
C ALA A 23 9.04 31.17 -8.80
N ALA A 24 7.93 31.51 -9.45
CA ALA A 24 6.65 30.87 -9.29
C ALA A 24 6.81 29.36 -9.18
N THR A 25 6.38 28.81 -8.04
CA THR A 25 6.10 27.39 -7.90
C THR A 25 5.02 27.04 -8.91
N GLY A 26 5.45 26.63 -10.11
CA GLY A 26 4.66 25.72 -10.92
C GLY A 26 4.49 24.49 -10.07
N SER A 27 3.35 24.39 -9.39
CA SER A 27 2.84 23.12 -8.91
C SER A 27 2.89 22.20 -10.12
N ALA A 28 3.80 21.23 -10.12
CA ALA A 28 3.62 20.04 -10.90
C ALA A 28 2.31 19.44 -10.40
N GLY A 29 1.20 19.88 -11.01
CA GLY A 29 -0.12 19.38 -10.70
C GLY A 29 -0.03 17.89 -10.92
N ALA A 30 -0.11 17.12 -9.84
CA ALA A 30 -0.43 15.71 -9.94
C ALA A 30 -1.67 15.65 -10.84
N GLN A 31 -1.49 15.19 -12.08
CA GLN A 31 -2.58 15.12 -13.04
C GLN A 31 -3.66 14.29 -12.35
N THR A 32 -4.78 14.94 -12.03
CA THR A 32 -5.91 14.22 -11.48
C THR A 32 -6.32 13.27 -12.60
N PRO A 33 -6.35 11.94 -12.36
CA PRO A 33 -6.74 11.01 -13.41
C PRO A 33 -8.08 11.48 -13.98
N ASP A 34 -8.25 11.47 -15.31
CA ASP A 34 -9.54 11.83 -15.92
C ASP A 34 -10.54 10.66 -15.91
N LYS A 35 -10.02 9.46 -15.60
CA LYS A 35 -10.79 8.21 -15.57
C LYS A 35 -11.07 7.78 -14.14
N PRO A 36 -12.18 7.05 -13.88
CA PRO A 36 -12.44 6.48 -12.58
C PRO A 36 -11.30 5.56 -12.11
N TYR A 37 -10.96 5.64 -10.83
CA TYR A 37 -9.92 4.83 -10.22
C TYR A 37 -10.31 4.37 -8.82
N THR A 38 -9.75 3.24 -8.39
CA THR A 38 -9.98 2.68 -7.05
C THR A 38 -8.90 3.16 -6.09
N VAL A 39 -9.32 3.57 -4.89
CA VAL A 39 -8.45 3.88 -3.76
C VAL A 39 -8.72 2.88 -2.66
N GLU A 40 -7.66 2.27 -2.17
CA GLU A 40 -7.68 1.43 -0.97
C GLU A 40 -7.39 2.28 0.26
N ILE A 41 -8.25 2.20 1.26
CA ILE A 41 -8.03 2.82 2.57
C ILE A 41 -8.05 1.75 3.65
N TRP A 42 -7.04 1.79 4.50
CA TRP A 42 -6.95 0.94 5.68
C TRP A 42 -7.31 1.72 6.93
N SER A 43 -7.89 1.03 7.90
CA SER A 43 -8.08 1.55 9.25
C SER A 43 -7.84 0.44 10.27
N ASP A 44 -7.32 0.80 11.43
CA ASP A 44 -7.37 -0.05 12.62
C ASP A 44 -8.70 0.19 13.33
N ALA A 45 -9.40 -0.89 13.66
CA ALA A 45 -10.71 -0.85 14.27
C ALA A 45 -10.74 -1.70 15.54
N THR A 46 -11.46 -1.22 16.55
CA THR A 46 -11.83 -1.98 17.74
C THR A 46 -13.34 -2.13 17.77
N PHE A 47 -13.82 -3.36 17.70
CA PHE A 47 -15.22 -3.71 17.86
C PHE A 47 -15.46 -4.24 19.28
N GLY A 48 -16.56 -3.81 19.89
CA GLY A 48 -16.95 -4.29 21.21
C GLY A 48 -17.56 -5.70 21.19
N PRO A 49 -17.86 -6.27 22.37
CA PRO A 49 -18.54 -7.56 22.50
C PRO A 49 -19.91 -7.63 21.80
N ASP A 50 -20.56 -6.50 21.54
CA ASP A 50 -21.82 -6.42 20.79
C ASP A 50 -21.62 -6.30 19.26
N GLY A 51 -20.37 -6.36 18.81
CA GLY A 51 -19.95 -6.22 17.42
C GLY A 51 -19.97 -4.78 16.90
N LYS A 52 -20.28 -3.77 17.73
CA LYS A 52 -20.29 -2.37 17.30
C LYS A 52 -18.88 -1.80 17.31
N LEU A 53 -18.59 -0.92 16.35
CA LEU A 53 -17.34 -0.16 16.31
C LEU A 53 -17.24 0.77 17.52
N GLN A 54 -16.14 0.68 18.26
CA GLN A 54 -15.84 1.51 19.43
C GLN A 54 -14.69 2.48 19.17
N LYS A 55 -13.68 2.04 18.41
CA LYS A 55 -12.52 2.87 18.04
C LYS A 55 -12.18 2.65 16.57
N LEU A 56 -11.79 3.72 15.90
CA LEU A 56 -11.35 3.69 14.51
C LEU A 56 -10.20 4.67 14.31
N GLU A 57 -9.13 4.18 13.67
CA GLU A 57 -7.97 4.97 13.29
C GLU A 57 -7.65 4.71 11.83
N VAL A 58 -7.73 5.75 11.00
CA VAL A 58 -7.41 5.64 9.57
C VAL A 58 -5.89 5.56 9.41
N ALA A 59 -5.40 4.50 8.78
CA ALA A 59 -3.98 4.34 8.51
C ALA A 59 -3.49 5.43 7.56
N ASP A 60 -2.27 5.92 7.79
CA ASP A 60 -1.66 7.00 7.01
C ASP A 60 -2.55 8.25 6.88
N ALA A 61 -3.38 8.55 7.88
CA ALA A 61 -4.32 9.68 7.85
C ALA A 61 -3.64 11.02 7.52
N ALA A 62 -2.40 11.22 7.95
CA ALA A 62 -1.62 12.43 7.68
C ALA A 62 -1.25 12.59 6.19
N ALA A 63 -1.20 11.50 5.42
CA ALA A 63 -0.94 11.52 3.98
C ALA A 63 -2.23 11.73 3.16
N GLN A 64 -3.40 11.79 3.81
CA GLN A 64 -4.70 11.90 3.17
C GLN A 64 -5.33 13.29 3.41
N PRO A 65 -6.19 13.79 2.52
CA PRO A 65 -6.93 15.02 2.76
C PRO A 65 -7.81 14.90 4.01
N ALA A 66 -7.74 15.88 4.93
CA ALA A 66 -8.48 15.82 6.21
C ALA A 66 -10.00 15.63 6.03
N ALA A 67 -10.60 16.32 5.05
CA ALA A 67 -12.02 16.17 4.74
C ALA A 67 -12.40 14.76 4.26
N PHE A 68 -11.46 14.07 3.59
CA PHE A 68 -11.65 12.69 3.18
C PHE A 68 -11.55 11.75 4.38
N VAL A 69 -10.55 11.91 5.25
CA VAL A 69 -10.40 11.13 6.50
C VAL A 69 -11.65 11.24 7.37
N GLU A 70 -12.19 12.45 7.56
CA GLU A 70 -13.42 12.65 8.33
C GLU A 70 -14.64 12.00 7.70
N ARG A 71 -14.71 11.95 6.36
CA ARG A 71 -15.76 11.21 5.64
C ARG A 71 -15.64 9.71 5.91
N VAL A 72 -14.44 9.13 5.81
CA VAL A 72 -14.21 7.71 6.09
C VAL A 72 -14.65 7.37 7.51
N LYS A 73 -14.23 8.17 8.50
CA LYS A 73 -14.64 7.99 9.90
C LYS A 73 -16.15 8.03 10.09
N LYS A 74 -16.83 9.04 9.53
CA LYS A 74 -18.30 9.17 9.62
C LYS A 74 -19.02 8.00 8.96
N GLN A 75 -18.51 7.53 7.83
CA GLN A 75 -19.10 6.41 7.10
C GLN A 75 -18.95 5.09 7.88
N LEU A 76 -17.81 4.88 8.52
CA LEU A 76 -17.54 3.67 9.31
C LEU A 76 -18.09 3.74 10.74
N ALA A 77 -18.50 4.90 11.24
CA ALA A 77 -18.97 5.07 12.62
C ALA A 77 -20.13 4.15 13.01
N SER A 78 -20.98 3.76 12.05
CA SER A 78 -22.10 2.83 12.26
C SER A 78 -21.77 1.38 11.86
N ALA A 79 -20.52 1.08 11.50
CA ALA A 79 -20.10 -0.25 11.12
C ALA A 79 -20.31 -1.24 12.27
N ARG A 80 -20.77 -2.43 11.91
CA ARG A 80 -21.03 -3.52 12.84
C ARG A 80 -20.61 -4.85 12.21
N ILE A 81 -20.14 -5.74 13.06
CA ILE A 81 -19.75 -7.10 12.69
C ILE A 81 -20.56 -8.11 13.50
N PRO A 82 -20.66 -9.38 13.04
CA PRO A 82 -21.05 -10.46 13.92
C PRO A 82 -20.14 -10.47 15.17
N PRO A 83 -20.71 -10.56 16.39
CA PRO A 83 -19.91 -10.66 17.60
C PRO A 83 -18.87 -11.77 17.50
N VAL A 84 -17.61 -11.43 17.78
CA VAL A 84 -16.52 -12.39 17.87
C VAL A 84 -16.51 -12.94 19.29
N THR A 85 -16.27 -14.24 19.42
CA THR A 85 -16.19 -14.90 20.72
C THR A 85 -14.74 -15.23 21.08
N ASP A 86 -14.43 -15.23 22.38
CA ASP A 86 -13.17 -15.76 22.89
C ASP A 86 -13.16 -17.31 22.91
N SER A 87 -12.07 -17.88 23.45
CA SER A 87 -11.91 -19.34 23.57
C SER A 87 -12.91 -20.00 24.53
N ALA A 88 -13.57 -19.22 25.40
CA ALA A 88 -14.64 -19.68 26.28
C ALA A 88 -16.05 -19.49 25.65
N GLY A 89 -16.12 -19.04 24.40
CA GLY A 89 -17.36 -18.79 23.68
C GLY A 89 -18.10 -17.52 24.13
N GLN A 90 -17.46 -16.64 24.90
CA GLN A 90 -18.07 -15.40 25.36
C GLN A 90 -17.83 -14.28 24.34
N PRO A 91 -18.81 -13.38 24.11
CA PRO A 91 -18.60 -12.21 23.26
C PRO A 91 -17.44 -11.35 23.76
N ALA A 92 -16.56 -10.95 22.85
CA ALA A 92 -15.27 -10.36 23.18
C ALA A 92 -14.99 -9.10 22.36
N THR A 93 -14.07 -8.28 22.85
CA THR A 93 -13.53 -7.16 22.08
C THR A 93 -12.65 -7.69 20.97
N PHE A 94 -12.81 -7.16 19.75
CA PHE A 94 -12.08 -7.59 18.57
C PHE A 94 -11.33 -6.41 17.93
N GLU A 95 -10.01 -6.51 17.86
CA GLU A 95 -9.14 -5.53 17.20
C GLU A 95 -8.67 -6.09 15.86
N THR A 96 -8.82 -5.30 14.79
CA THR A 96 -8.60 -5.79 13.43
C THR A 96 -8.39 -4.65 12.44
N GLY A 97 -7.93 -4.98 11.23
CA GLY A 97 -7.91 -4.06 10.11
C GLY A 97 -9.26 -4.02 9.41
N VAL A 98 -9.64 -2.83 8.93
CA VAL A 98 -10.75 -2.62 8.00
C VAL A 98 -10.18 -2.07 6.70
N ARG A 99 -10.31 -2.85 5.62
CA ARG A 99 -9.96 -2.44 4.26
C ARG A 99 -11.21 -1.94 3.55
N VAL A 100 -11.19 -0.70 3.09
CA VAL A 100 -12.28 -0.10 2.32
C VAL A 100 -11.80 0.22 0.91
N MET A 101 -12.53 -0.27 -0.08
CA MET A 101 -12.35 0.11 -1.48
C MET A 101 -13.25 1.29 -1.82
N TYR A 102 -12.68 2.34 -2.37
CA TYR A 102 -13.41 3.51 -2.86
C TYR A 102 -13.22 3.64 -4.37
N LEU A 103 -14.30 3.74 -5.13
CA LEU A 103 -14.27 4.20 -6.51
C LEU A 103 -14.34 5.74 -6.50
N VAL A 104 -13.29 6.38 -7.00
CA VAL A 104 -13.24 7.80 -7.27
C VAL A 104 -13.60 8.02 -8.73
N THR A 105 -14.59 8.87 -9.00
CA THR A 105 -14.99 9.31 -10.35
C THR A 105 -14.71 10.80 -10.47
N PRO A 106 -13.60 11.19 -11.12
CA PRO A 106 -13.22 12.58 -11.36
C PRO A 106 -14.31 13.35 -12.12
N ALA A 107 -14.48 14.64 -11.80
CA ALA A 107 -15.36 15.55 -12.52
C ALA A 107 -14.83 16.99 -12.39
N ALA A 108 -15.07 17.83 -13.40
CA ALA A 108 -14.61 19.21 -13.46
C ALA A 108 -15.09 20.08 -12.27
N SER A 109 -16.21 19.72 -11.64
CA SER A 109 -16.82 20.41 -10.50
C SER A 109 -16.70 19.67 -9.16
N GLY A 110 -15.73 18.76 -9.02
CA GLY A 110 -15.49 18.01 -7.79
C GLY A 110 -16.06 16.59 -7.83
N GLY A 111 -15.22 15.64 -8.23
CA GLY A 111 -15.58 14.24 -8.46
C GLY A 111 -16.30 13.54 -7.30
N THR A 112 -16.96 12.43 -7.61
CA THR A 112 -17.68 11.61 -6.63
C THR A 112 -16.79 10.52 -6.06
N VAL A 113 -16.99 10.17 -4.79
CA VAL A 113 -16.33 9.03 -4.15
C VAL A 113 -17.38 8.09 -3.60
N ARG A 114 -17.32 6.82 -3.98
CA ARG A 114 -18.27 5.79 -3.56
C ARG A 114 -17.53 4.59 -2.98
N MET A 115 -17.95 4.11 -1.82
CA MET A 115 -17.45 2.85 -1.29
C MET A 115 -17.98 1.69 -2.15
N THR A 116 -17.07 0.85 -2.62
CA THR A 116 -17.36 -0.33 -3.44
C THR A 116 -17.22 -1.62 -2.65
N GLY A 117 -16.46 -1.63 -1.56
CA GLY A 117 -16.29 -2.81 -0.72
C GLY A 117 -15.70 -2.47 0.64
N MET A 118 -15.96 -3.34 1.60
CA MET A 118 -15.38 -3.32 2.95
C MET A 118 -15.03 -4.75 3.32
N THR A 119 -13.81 -4.96 3.80
CA THR A 119 -13.30 -6.26 4.26
C THR A 119 -12.66 -6.08 5.63
N ILE A 120 -12.82 -7.07 6.49
CA ILE A 120 -12.19 -7.13 7.82
C ILE A 120 -11.14 -8.22 7.78
N GLU A 121 -9.88 -7.83 7.96
CA GLU A 121 -8.73 -8.72 7.80
C GLU A 121 -7.50 -8.08 8.46
N PRO A 122 -6.41 -8.84 8.73
CA PRO A 122 -5.17 -8.27 9.23
C PRO A 122 -4.66 -7.15 8.33
N ARG A 123 -4.35 -5.98 8.91
CA ARG A 123 -3.86 -4.83 8.13
C ARG A 123 -2.39 -5.01 7.78
N PRO A 124 -1.97 -4.87 6.51
CA PRO A 124 -0.55 -4.78 6.15
C PRO A 124 0.09 -3.54 6.78
N VAL A 125 1.17 -3.73 7.54
CA VAL A 125 1.99 -2.64 8.11
C VAL A 125 3.30 -2.46 7.35
N LYS A 126 3.75 -3.50 6.64
CA LYS A 126 4.89 -3.43 5.74
C LYS A 126 4.63 -4.30 4.54
N ARG A 127 4.81 -3.74 3.35
CA ARG A 127 4.76 -4.46 2.08
C ARG A 127 6.17 -4.71 1.57
N TYR A 128 6.30 -5.80 0.83
CA TYR A 128 7.53 -6.21 0.18
C TYR A 128 7.21 -6.76 -1.21
N GLY A 129 8.02 -6.37 -2.20
CA GLY A 129 8.02 -6.97 -3.52
C GLY A 129 9.32 -7.73 -3.69
N ALA A 130 9.24 -9.02 -4.02
CA ALA A 130 10.41 -9.77 -4.46
C ALA A 130 10.93 -9.20 -5.79
N SER A 131 12.20 -9.46 -6.09
CA SER A 131 12.82 -9.05 -7.35
C SER A 131 11.98 -9.50 -8.55
N GLU A 132 11.90 -8.62 -9.55
CA GLU A 132 11.16 -8.87 -10.78
C GLU A 132 11.62 -10.20 -11.43
N PRO A 133 10.69 -11.11 -11.79
CA PRO A 133 11.04 -12.37 -12.40
C PRO A 133 11.23 -12.23 -13.91
N ASP A 134 12.25 -12.90 -14.45
CA ASP A 134 12.45 -13.04 -15.89
C ASP A 134 11.39 -13.95 -16.54
N GLY A 135 11.23 -13.82 -17.86
CA GLY A 135 10.43 -14.75 -18.68
C GLY A 135 8.92 -14.47 -18.66
N LEU A 136 8.52 -13.27 -18.25
CA LEU A 136 7.14 -12.80 -18.32
C LEU A 136 6.94 -11.79 -19.46
N PRO A 137 5.71 -11.66 -20.00
CA PRO A 137 5.40 -10.67 -21.03
C PRO A 137 5.58 -9.24 -20.51
N TYR A 138 6.16 -8.40 -21.35
CA TYR A 138 6.22 -6.96 -21.11
C TYR A 138 4.85 -6.29 -21.30
N ASP A 139 4.68 -5.14 -20.67
CA ASP A 139 3.56 -4.21 -20.81
C ASP A 139 2.17 -4.81 -20.52
N THR A 140 2.16 -6.00 -19.90
CA THR A 140 0.97 -6.76 -19.53
C THR A 140 0.89 -6.84 -18.01
N THR A 141 -0.22 -6.42 -17.43
CA THR A 141 -0.47 -6.61 -16.00
C THR A 141 -0.91 -8.05 -15.77
N LEU A 142 -0.18 -8.75 -14.89
CA LEU A 142 -0.47 -10.11 -14.44
C LEU A 142 -0.83 -10.08 -12.96
N ASN A 143 -1.92 -10.76 -12.61
CA ASN A 143 -2.42 -10.83 -11.25
C ASN A 143 -2.22 -12.22 -10.67
N VAL A 144 -1.95 -12.28 -9.36
CA VAL A 144 -1.92 -13.52 -8.59
C VAL A 144 -2.69 -13.28 -7.31
N ARG A 145 -3.71 -14.09 -7.07
CA ARG A 145 -4.48 -14.11 -5.82
C ARG A 145 -3.93 -15.21 -4.91
N LEU A 146 -3.57 -14.84 -3.69
CA LEU A 146 -2.99 -15.71 -2.69
C LEU A 146 -3.80 -15.64 -1.40
N VAL A 147 -3.79 -16.74 -0.67
CA VAL A 147 -4.26 -16.81 0.71
C VAL A 147 -3.12 -17.19 1.63
N CYS A 148 -3.06 -16.63 2.83
CA CYS A 148 -2.18 -17.13 3.87
C CYS A 148 -2.71 -16.90 5.27
N THR A 149 -2.16 -17.65 6.23
CA THR A 149 -2.43 -17.45 7.64
C THR A 149 -1.43 -16.44 8.19
N ILE A 150 -1.92 -15.33 8.71
CA ILE A 150 -1.16 -14.40 9.53
C ILE A 150 -1.07 -14.98 10.93
N ASP A 151 0.15 -15.21 11.42
CA ASP A 151 0.36 -15.68 12.77
C ASP A 151 0.25 -14.55 13.82
N THR A 152 0.41 -14.89 15.09
CA THR A 152 0.33 -13.93 16.20
C THR A 152 1.49 -12.92 16.21
N ALA A 153 2.55 -13.15 15.43
CA ALA A 153 3.66 -12.23 15.21
C ALA A 153 3.42 -11.29 14.01
N GLY A 154 2.32 -11.46 13.28
CA GLY A 154 2.00 -10.64 12.10
C GLY A 154 2.73 -11.09 10.83
N GLU A 155 3.21 -12.33 10.77
CA GLU A 155 3.90 -12.89 9.61
C GLU A 155 2.98 -13.79 8.80
N CYS A 156 3.07 -13.71 7.48
CA CYS A 156 2.35 -14.60 6.58
C CYS A 156 3.01 -16.00 6.55
N LYS A 157 2.25 -17.02 6.91
CA LYS A 157 2.66 -18.43 6.91
C LYS A 157 1.96 -19.21 5.82
N GLU A 158 2.72 -20.09 5.18
CA GLU A 158 2.24 -21.05 4.17
C GLU A 158 1.34 -20.42 3.09
N PRO A 159 1.79 -19.38 2.37
CA PRO A 159 0.98 -18.77 1.32
C PRO A 159 0.66 -19.78 0.22
N LYS A 160 -0.61 -19.78 -0.20
CA LYS A 160 -1.13 -20.64 -1.26
C LYS A 160 -1.66 -19.76 -2.38
N VAL A 161 -1.30 -20.09 -3.61
CA VAL A 161 -1.86 -19.45 -4.80
C VAL A 161 -3.25 -20.03 -5.04
N LEU A 162 -4.25 -19.17 -5.05
CA LEU A 162 -5.62 -19.54 -5.41
C LEU A 162 -5.81 -19.41 -6.92
N GLU A 163 -5.43 -18.26 -7.48
CA GLU A 163 -5.62 -17.90 -8.88
C GLU A 163 -4.39 -17.16 -9.39
N ALA A 164 -4.05 -17.33 -10.67
CA ALA A 164 -2.96 -16.60 -11.30
C ALA A 164 -3.20 -16.45 -12.80
N ASP A 165 -2.88 -15.28 -13.34
CA ASP A 165 -2.92 -15.03 -14.77
C ASP A 165 -1.88 -15.90 -15.50
N GLY A 166 -2.36 -16.68 -16.47
CA GLY A 166 -1.55 -17.57 -17.29
C GLY A 166 -0.91 -18.75 -16.56
N THR A 167 -0.10 -19.50 -17.30
CA THR A 167 0.54 -20.74 -16.84
C THR A 167 2.02 -20.53 -16.53
N TYR A 168 2.38 -19.37 -15.95
CA TYR A 168 3.77 -19.03 -15.62
C TYR A 168 4.16 -19.51 -14.21
N PRO A 169 5.06 -20.48 -14.05
CA PRO A 169 5.52 -20.91 -12.71
C PRO A 169 6.34 -19.83 -11.99
N VAL A 170 7.08 -19.02 -12.76
CA VAL A 170 7.89 -17.90 -12.24
C VAL A 170 7.03 -16.83 -11.56
N LEU A 171 5.87 -16.51 -12.12
CA LEU A 171 4.91 -15.55 -11.55
C LEU A 171 4.40 -16.02 -10.18
N ARG A 172 4.04 -17.31 -10.07
CA ARG A 172 3.56 -17.91 -8.81
C ARG A 172 4.63 -17.87 -7.71
N ARG A 173 5.89 -18.19 -8.05
CA ARG A 173 7.01 -18.13 -7.10
C ARG A 173 7.31 -16.70 -6.66
N TRP A 174 7.28 -15.74 -7.58
CA TRP A 174 7.44 -14.32 -7.26
C TRP A 174 6.37 -13.83 -6.29
N ALA A 175 5.11 -14.19 -6.53
CA ALA A 175 4.00 -13.76 -5.69
C ALA A 175 4.10 -14.34 -4.27
N ILE A 176 4.44 -15.62 -4.14
CA ILE A 176 4.71 -16.28 -2.84
C ILE A 176 5.85 -15.57 -2.10
N ALA A 177 6.99 -15.38 -2.74
CA ALA A 177 8.15 -14.74 -2.12
C ALA A 177 7.86 -13.29 -1.70
N SER A 178 7.09 -12.56 -2.52
CA SER A 178 6.66 -11.20 -2.19
C SER A 178 5.79 -11.19 -0.94
N LEU A 179 4.72 -12.00 -0.90
CA LEU A 179 3.79 -12.02 0.23
C LEU A 179 4.44 -12.49 1.55
N GLN A 180 5.40 -13.42 1.49
CA GLN A 180 6.17 -13.85 2.68
C GLN A 180 6.98 -12.71 3.31
N GLY A 181 7.40 -11.73 2.52
CA GLY A 181 8.12 -10.56 3.01
C GLY A 181 7.23 -9.51 3.68
N TRP A 182 5.90 -9.64 3.58
CA TRP A 182 4.97 -8.68 4.20
C TRP A 182 4.93 -8.85 5.72
N ARG A 183 4.53 -7.79 6.40
CA ARG A 183 4.17 -7.80 7.83
C ARG A 183 2.80 -7.19 8.03
N PHE A 184 2.07 -7.72 8.99
CA PHE A 184 0.69 -7.36 9.28
C PHE A 184 0.52 -6.99 10.76
N ALA A 185 -0.45 -6.13 11.05
CA ALA A 185 -0.98 -5.98 12.40
C ALA A 185 -1.83 -7.22 12.71
N PRO A 186 -1.46 -8.05 13.71
CA PRO A 186 -2.24 -9.23 14.04
C PRO A 186 -3.60 -8.82 14.59
N GLN A 187 -4.62 -9.62 14.28
CA GLN A 187 -5.93 -9.47 14.90
C GLN A 187 -5.84 -9.85 16.37
N ARG A 188 -6.69 -9.24 17.20
CA ARG A 188 -6.71 -9.53 18.64
C ARG A 188 -8.11 -9.75 19.15
N ILE A 189 -8.26 -10.71 20.06
CA ILE A 189 -9.47 -10.95 20.84
C ILE A 189 -9.14 -10.68 22.30
N ASN A 190 -9.85 -9.75 22.93
CA ASN A 190 -9.56 -9.26 24.28
C ASN A 190 -8.08 -8.88 24.48
N GLY A 191 -7.50 -8.22 23.47
CA GLY A 191 -6.09 -7.80 23.47
C GLY A 191 -5.06 -8.92 23.19
N GLN A 192 -5.49 -10.19 23.10
CA GLN A 192 -4.61 -11.31 22.77
C GLN A 192 -4.55 -11.52 21.26
N ALA A 193 -3.33 -11.57 20.70
CA ALA A 193 -3.14 -11.82 19.28
C ALA A 193 -3.62 -13.22 18.89
N VAL A 194 -4.36 -13.31 17.79
CA VAL A 194 -4.90 -14.56 17.25
C VAL A 194 -4.51 -14.73 15.77
N PRO A 195 -4.27 -15.97 15.31
CA PRO A 195 -4.06 -16.23 13.90
C PRO A 195 -5.29 -15.87 13.07
N ALA A 196 -5.07 -15.40 11.85
CA ALA A 196 -6.13 -14.97 10.95
C ALA A 196 -5.76 -15.23 9.49
N GLU A 197 -6.73 -15.57 8.66
CA GLU A 197 -6.52 -15.72 7.22
C GLU A 197 -6.60 -14.36 6.51
N VAL A 198 -5.79 -14.17 5.46
CA VAL A 198 -5.85 -12.99 4.58
C VAL A 198 -5.84 -13.42 3.11
N ASP A 199 -6.60 -12.69 2.29
CA ASP A 199 -6.64 -12.84 0.83
C ASP A 199 -6.02 -11.60 0.16
N VAL A 200 -4.96 -11.83 -0.61
CA VAL A 200 -4.17 -10.78 -1.24
C VAL A 200 -4.07 -11.03 -2.73
N THR A 201 -4.42 -10.01 -3.52
CA THR A 201 -4.11 -9.98 -4.95
C THR A 201 -2.87 -9.13 -5.18
N LEU A 202 -1.83 -9.72 -5.75
CA LEU A 202 -0.63 -9.02 -6.21
C LEU A 202 -0.71 -8.81 -7.71
N SER A 203 -0.43 -7.60 -8.16
CA SER A 203 -0.34 -7.24 -9.58
C SER A 203 1.12 -6.94 -9.94
N LEU A 204 1.60 -7.55 -11.02
CA LEU A 204 2.91 -7.32 -11.61
C LEU A 204 2.74 -6.80 -13.03
N ARG A 205 3.43 -5.71 -13.35
CA ARG A 205 3.61 -5.23 -14.72
C ARG A 205 5.09 -5.00 -14.92
N ILE A 206 5.65 -5.59 -15.98
CA ILE A 206 7.04 -5.37 -16.37
C ILE A 206 7.03 -4.40 -17.53
N ASP A 207 7.61 -3.23 -17.35
CA ASP A 207 7.65 -2.21 -18.39
C ASP A 207 8.80 -2.48 -19.37
N ASN A 208 8.54 -2.28 -20.66
CA ASN A 208 9.56 -2.40 -21.68
C ASN A 208 10.37 -1.11 -21.81
N TYR A 209 11.48 -1.01 -21.08
CA TYR A 209 12.39 0.14 -21.16
C TYR A 209 13.34 0.13 -22.37
N ARG A 210 13.15 -0.76 -23.35
CA ARG A 210 13.97 -0.72 -24.57
C ARG A 210 13.70 0.60 -25.32
N PRO A 211 14.73 1.40 -25.63
CA PRO A 211 14.56 2.58 -26.45
C PRO A 211 13.86 2.21 -27.75
N ALA A 212 12.98 3.09 -28.25
CA ALA A 212 12.46 2.95 -29.60
C ALA A 212 13.64 2.72 -30.55
N ASP A 213 13.57 1.68 -31.38
CA ASP A 213 14.64 1.39 -32.33
C ASP A 213 14.77 2.57 -33.30
N PHE A 214 15.75 3.43 -33.05
CA PHE A 214 16.03 4.62 -33.85
C PHE A 214 16.41 4.27 -35.31
N ARG A 215 16.69 3.00 -35.60
CA ARG A 215 16.99 2.50 -36.96
C ARG A 215 15.73 2.17 -37.75
N ASN A 216 14.55 2.24 -37.13
CA ASN A 216 13.26 2.11 -37.82
C ASN A 216 12.55 3.48 -37.88
N PRO A 217 12.73 4.26 -38.96
CA PRO A 217 12.16 5.61 -39.08
C PRO A 217 10.62 5.64 -39.06
N LEU A 218 9.94 4.50 -39.25
CA LEU A 218 8.47 4.39 -39.14
C LEU A 218 7.95 4.34 -37.70
N LYS A 219 8.84 4.23 -36.71
CA LYS A 219 8.48 4.26 -35.27
C LYS A 219 8.82 5.59 -34.59
N ILE A 220 9.27 6.58 -35.37
CA ILE A 220 9.59 7.93 -34.91
C ILE A 220 8.50 8.86 -35.46
N GLY A 221 7.32 8.87 -34.84
CA GLY A 221 6.28 9.85 -35.13
C GLY A 221 4.88 9.26 -35.33
N ASN A 222 4.07 9.36 -34.28
CA ASN A 222 2.78 10.05 -34.29
C ASN A 222 2.53 10.62 -32.90
#